data_AF-A0A2G6C5S1-F1
#
_entry.id   AF-A0A2G6C5S1-F1
#
_cell.length_a   1.000
_cell.length_b   1.000
_cell.length_c   1.000
_cell.angle_alpha   90.00
_cell.angle_beta   90.00
_cell.angle_gamma   90.00
#
_symmetry.space_group_name_H-M   'P 1'
#
loop_
_entity.id
_entity.type
_entity.pdbx_description
1 polymer ?
#
loop_
_entity_poly.entity_id
_entity_poly.type
_entity_poly.pdbx_seq_one_letter_code
_entity_poly.pdbx_strand_id
1 'polypeptide(L)' 'MAKNTDTNYAELDEKALNEKLVKAQETLVTTKQSHRSGELTNPRVLNATRKDIARIKTALKQLKLKESE' A
#
# COMPACT_ATOMS: atom_id res chain seq x y z
N MET A 1 -1.96 -15.41 -12.93
CA MET A 1 -1.99 -14.19 -12.10
C MET A 1 -0.98 -14.38 -10.97
N ALA A 2 0.14 -13.68 -11.02
CA ALA A 2 1.16 -13.75 -9.98
C ALA A 2 0.50 -13.37 -8.63
N LYS A 3 0.56 -14.28 -7.66
CA LYS A 3 0.21 -13.94 -6.30
C LYS A 3 1.33 -12.99 -5.83
N ASN A 4 1.01 -11.73 -5.52
CA ASN A 4 1.91 -10.86 -4.76
C ASN A 4 2.01 -11.46 -3.35
N THR A 5 2.85 -12.48 -3.16
CA THR A 5 3.07 -13.09 -1.84
C THR A 5 4.14 -12.40 -1.01
N ASP A 6 5.04 -11.59 -1.58
CA ASP A 6 6.30 -11.32 -0.87
C ASP A 6 6.79 -9.86 -0.91
N THR A 7 5.91 -8.86 -0.74
CA THR A 7 6.38 -7.58 -0.21
C THR A 7 6.29 -7.61 1.31
N ASN A 8 7.34 -8.13 1.96
CA ASN A 8 7.50 -8.00 3.39
C ASN A 8 7.81 -6.53 3.73
N TYR A 9 6.78 -5.76 4.04
CA TYR A 9 6.94 -4.35 4.40
C TYR A 9 7.68 -4.15 5.73
N ALA A 10 7.88 -5.19 6.53
CA ALA A 10 8.59 -5.10 7.82
C ALA A 10 10.12 -4.97 7.69
N GLU A 11 10.69 -5.31 6.53
CA GLU A 11 12.14 -5.27 6.29
C GLU A 11 12.60 -3.98 5.59
N LEU A 12 11.67 -3.09 5.23
CA LEU A 12 11.98 -1.86 4.51
C LEU A 12 12.37 -0.74 5.47
N ASP A 13 13.28 0.12 5.01
CA ASP A 13 13.63 1.38 5.67
C ASP A 13 12.42 2.33 5.79
N GLU A 14 12.41 3.18 6.81
CA GLU A 14 11.32 4.12 7.07
C GLU A 14 11.09 5.06 5.87
N LYS A 15 12.17 5.54 5.24
CA LYS A 15 12.09 6.37 4.03
C LYS A 15 11.42 5.63 2.88
N ALA A 16 11.84 4.38 2.63
CA ALA A 16 11.27 3.55 1.58
C ALA A 16 9.79 3.22 1.84
N LEU A 17 9.39 3.04 3.11
CA LEU A 17 8.00 2.85 3.50
C LEU A 17 7.15 4.10 3.24
N ASN A 18 7.66 5.29 3.57
CA ASN A 18 6.97 6.54 3.29
C ASN A 18 6.82 6.81 1.78
N GLU A 19 7.86 6.57 0.99
CA GLU A 19 7.77 6.69 -0.48
C GLU A 19 6.72 5.73 -1.07
N LYS A 20 6.72 4.47 -0.61
CA LYS A 20 5.72 3.48 -1.05
C LYS A 20 4.31 3.85 -0.59
N LEU A 21 4.17 4.46 0.58
CA LEU A 21 2.87 4.93 1.08
C LEU A 21 2.29 5.99 0.15
N VAL A 22 3.09 6.98 -0.24
CA VAL A 22 2.67 8.06 -1.16
C VAL A 22 2.26 7.47 -2.50
N LYS A 23 3.11 6.62 -3.11
CA LYS A 23 2.79 5.96 -4.39
C LYS A 23 1.52 5.12 -4.33
N ALA A 24 1.31 4.38 -3.24
CA ALA A 24 0.12 3.56 -3.06
C ALA A 24 -1.15 4.41 -2.88
N GLN A 25 -1.04 5.59 -2.24
CA GLN A 25 -2.15 6.54 -2.11
C GLN A 25 -2.50 7.20 -3.43
N GLU A 26 -1.51 7.63 -4.22
CA GLU A 26 -1.71 8.16 -5.57
C GLU A 26 -2.39 7.13 -6.46
N THR A 27 -1.90 5.89 -6.44
CA THR A 27 -2.51 4.76 -7.17
C THR A 27 -3.95 4.52 -6.73
N LEU A 28 -4.27 4.66 -5.44
CA LEU A 28 -5.64 4.51 -4.95
C LEU A 28 -6.55 5.62 -5.49
N VAL A 29 -6.07 6.85 -5.60
CA VAL A 29 -6.85 7.98 -6.15
C VAL A 29 -7.13 7.77 -7.63
N THR A 30 -6.12 7.43 -8.42
CA THR A 30 -6.29 7.16 -9.86
C THR A 30 -7.22 5.96 -10.08
N THR A 31 -7.04 4.87 -9.34
CA THR A 31 -7.88 3.68 -9.45
C THR A 31 -9.34 3.99 -9.07
N LYS A 32 -9.59 4.85 -8.07
CA LYS A 32 -10.94 5.31 -7.73
C LYS A 32 -11.57 6.13 -8.85
N GLN A 33 -10.80 6.99 -9.50
CA GLN A 33 -11.26 7.78 -10.64
C GLN A 33 -11.64 6.84 -11.80
N SER A 34 -10.78 5.89 -12.16
CA SER A 34 -11.07 4.90 -13.21
C SER A 34 -12.24 3.98 -12.87
N HIS A 35 -12.42 3.64 -11.59
CA HIS A 35 -13.61 2.90 -11.14
C HIS A 35 -14.89 3.72 -11.31
N ARG A 36 -14.82 5.03 -11.05
CA ARG A 36 -15.95 5.95 -11.23
C ARG A 36 -16.27 6.19 -12.70
N SER A 37 -15.27 6.24 -13.59
CA SER A 37 -15.48 6.35 -15.04
C SER A 37 -15.99 5.06 -15.68
N GLY A 38 -15.94 3.94 -14.96
CA GLY A 38 -16.32 2.62 -15.48
C GLY A 38 -15.24 1.96 -16.36
N GLU A 39 -14.06 2.58 -16.47
CA GLU A 39 -12.92 2.08 -17.26
C GLU A 39 -12.06 1.08 -16.47
N LEU A 40 -12.32 0.92 -15.16
CA LEU A 40 -11.57 -0.03 -14.34
C LEU A 40 -11.97 -1.48 -14.67
N THR A 41 -11.08 -2.16 -15.39
CA THR A 41 -11.24 -3.56 -15.81
C THR A 41 -11.28 -4.54 -14.64
N ASN A 42 -10.59 -4.26 -13.52
CA ASN A 42 -10.54 -5.13 -12.36
C ASN A 42 -10.75 -4.39 -11.03
N PRO A 43 -11.97 -4.44 -10.46
CA PRO A 43 -12.29 -3.81 -9.18
C PRO A 43 -11.49 -4.35 -7.98
N ARG A 44 -10.92 -5.57 -8.06
CA ARG A 44 -10.13 -6.15 -6.96
C ARG A 44 -8.84 -5.37 -6.68
N VAL A 45 -8.35 -4.59 -7.64
CA VAL A 45 -7.18 -3.73 -7.49
C VAL A 45 -7.37 -2.74 -6.34
N LEU A 46 -8.57 -2.14 -6.20
CA LEU A 46 -8.89 -1.23 -5.09
C LEU A 46 -8.66 -1.89 -3.72
N ASN A 47 -9.13 -3.13 -3.57
CA ASN A 47 -9.00 -3.87 -2.32
C ASN A 47 -7.54 -4.28 -2.06
N ALA A 48 -6.78 -4.61 -3.10
CA ALA A 48 -5.34 -4.89 -2.97
C ALA A 48 -4.58 -3.64 -2.51
N THR A 49 -4.75 -2.51 -3.20
CA THR A 49 -4.09 -1.24 -2.86
C THR A 49 -4.44 -0.77 -1.45
N ARG A 50 -5.69 -0.93 -1.00
CA ARG A 50 -6.10 -0.63 0.38
C ARG A 50 -5.37 -1.50 1.42
N LYS A 51 -5.21 -2.80 1.13
CA LYS A 51 -4.48 -3.72 2.02
C LYS A 51 -2.99 -3.37 2.08
N ASP A 52 -2.39 -2.98 0.96
CA ASP A 52 -0.99 -2.57 0.92
C ASP A 52 -0.74 -1.31 1.76
N ILE A 53 -1.61 -0.30 1.66
CA ILE A 53 -1.54 0.90 2.51
C ILE A 53 -1.63 0.51 4.00
N ALA A 54 -2.54 -0.39 4.37
CA ALA A 54 -2.68 -0.84 5.76
C ALA A 54 -1.41 -1.53 6.26
N ARG A 55 -0.82 -2.43 5.47
CA ARG A 55 0.43 -3.13 5.81
C ARG A 55 1.61 -2.17 5.97
N ILE A 56 1.77 -1.20 5.06
CA ILE A 56 2.82 -0.17 5.15
C ILE A 56 2.68 0.64 6.44
N LYS A 57 1.45 1.05 6.79
CA LYS A 57 1.19 1.78 8.04
C LYS A 57 1.48 0.94 9.28
N THR A 58 1.18 -0.36 9.26
CA THR A 58 1.52 -1.28 10.34
C THR A 58 3.04 -1.37 10.52
N ALA A 59 3.80 -1.53 9.43
CA ALA A 59 5.26 -1.56 9.48
C ALA A 59 5.85 -0.27 10.06
N LEU A 60 5.38 0.90 9.61
CA LEU A 60 5.78 2.20 10.17
C LEU A 60 5.48 2.31 11.67
N LYS A 61 4.31 1.80 12.12
CA LYS A 61 3.97 1.81 13.54
C LYS A 61 4.86 0.88 14.36
N GLN A 62 5.21 -0.29 13.82
CA GLN A 62 6.12 -1.24 14.47
C GLN A 62 7.53 -0.67 14.61
N LEU A 63 8.04 0.02 13.59
CA LEU A 63 9.33 0.74 13.67
C LEU A 63 9.31 1.77 14.80
N LYS A 64 8.28 2.62 14.83
CA LYS A 64 8.13 3.65 15.88
C LYS A 64 8.00 3.08 17.29
N LEU A 65 7.40 1.89 17.45
CA LEU A 65 7.32 1.22 18.75
C LEU A 65 8.69 0.69 19.19
N LYS A 66 9.48 0.12 18.28
CA LYS A 66 10.85 -0.34 18.57
C LYS A 66 11.80 0.80 18.93
N GLU A 67 11.63 1.98 18.34
CA GLU A 67 12.42 3.16 18.68
C GLU A 67 12.08 3.76 20.05
N SER A 68 10.90 3.44 20.59
CA SER A 68 10.42 3.95 21.87
C SER A 68 10.64 3.02 23.08
N GLU A 69 11.20 1.83 22.86
CA GLU A 69 11.65 0.88 23.90
C GLU A 69 13.16 1.03 24.14
#